data_AF-A0A952RK15-F1
#
_entry.id   AF-A0A952RK15-F1
#
_cell.length_a   1.000
_cell.length_b   1.000
_cell.length_c   1.000
_cell.angle_alpha   90.00
_cell.angle_beta   90.00
_cell.angle_gamma   90.00
#
_symmetry.space_group_name_H-M   'P 1'
#
loop_
_entity.id
_entity.type
_entity.pdbx_description
1 polymer ?
#
loop_
_entity_poly.entity_id
_entity_poly.type
_entity_poly.pdbx_seq_one_letter_code
_entity_poly.pdbx_strand_id
1 'polypeptide(L)'
;MRRARLIAIAIAIGGVACSTKPKTRAVAETEAGPRPEKTASWPLGSDLGAPRPGMAFIPAGTLHAGTHPDRAPRIADEEMAGVAVEMGGFYIDLLPWPNEPNAIPTTNVSRDEAEQLCVQKQKRLCTELEWERACKGPENTTYEYGDAYRREPCGTGVALEQAARRPSGEHAQCKSKFGVLELHGGAWEWTSSGWGRASKDAAQGVLRGGNSTAGELVGRCANAIARDPAKKAPTMGFRCCAGPKSMAEVHLELQGTPGFGMVPSSTLGHVASVALSDAIGCAAADVPSDKAHGWQWVPVPNEDLRVFVGCANPTSSTGAGCGVGITRGDMLLAKVATGTTMPEVARNGTPRHLRVRGVDARGTFSREITYVYGRIEITEPKRP
;
A
#
# COMPACT_ATOMS: atom_id res chain seq x y z
N MET A 1 82.03 30.84 -62.92
CA MET A 1 82.39 29.47 -63.37
C MET A 1 82.19 28.48 -62.24
N ARG A 2 81.66 27.30 -62.58
CA ARG A 2 81.53 26.06 -61.79
C ARG A 2 80.55 26.05 -60.61
N ARG A 3 79.41 25.41 -60.89
CA ARG A 3 78.50 24.77 -59.94
C ARG A 3 79.18 23.55 -59.30
N ALA A 4 78.97 23.34 -58.01
CA ALA A 4 79.01 22.02 -57.38
C ALA A 4 77.93 21.94 -56.30
N ARG A 5 77.18 20.84 -56.32
CA ARG A 5 76.08 20.51 -55.42
C ARG A 5 76.62 19.97 -54.10
N LEU A 6 75.94 20.25 -52.99
CA LEU A 6 75.92 19.39 -51.80
C LEU A 6 74.51 19.41 -51.22
N ILE A 7 74.00 18.20 -50.97
CA ILE A 7 72.67 17.87 -50.48
C ILE A 7 72.69 18.01 -48.95
N ALA A 8 71.71 18.71 -48.38
CA ALA A 8 71.44 18.72 -46.95
C ALA A 8 70.02 18.22 -46.71
N ILE A 9 69.91 17.12 -45.96
CA ILE A 9 68.67 16.52 -45.48
C ILE A 9 68.27 17.28 -44.22
N ALA A 10 67.08 17.90 -44.24
CA ALA A 10 66.46 18.50 -43.07
C ALA A 10 65.17 17.73 -42.74
N ILE A 11 65.17 17.07 -41.58
CA ILE A 11 64.04 16.34 -41.01
C ILE A 11 63.15 17.37 -40.31
N ALA A 12 61.94 17.57 -40.82
CA ALA A 12 60.92 18.41 -40.20
C ALA A 12 60.03 17.54 -39.30
N ILE A 13 60.10 17.79 -37.98
CA ILE A 13 59.20 17.23 -36.99
C ILE A 13 57.94 18.09 -36.98
N GLY A 14 56.87 17.59 -37.61
CA GLY A 14 55.57 18.22 -37.64
C GLY A 14 54.82 18.05 -36.32
N GLY A 15 54.45 19.17 -35.70
CA GLY A 15 53.49 19.21 -34.61
C GLY A 15 52.09 18.86 -35.12
N VAL A 16 51.52 17.77 -34.60
CA VAL A 16 50.15 17.35 -34.88
C VAL A 16 49.22 17.95 -33.83
N ALA A 17 48.42 18.93 -34.25
CA ALA A 17 47.23 19.35 -33.54
C ALA A 17 46.18 18.23 -33.61
N CYS A 18 45.96 17.53 -32.49
CA CYS A 18 44.94 16.50 -32.39
C CYS A 18 43.57 17.13 -32.12
N SER A 19 42.86 17.44 -33.21
CA SER A 19 41.39 17.53 -33.22
C SER A 19 40.82 16.11 -33.08
N THR A 20 40.52 15.68 -31.85
CA THR A 20 39.75 14.44 -31.63
C THR A 20 38.28 14.78 -31.45
N LYS A 21 37.49 14.55 -32.51
CA LYS A 21 36.04 14.40 -32.42
C LYS A 21 35.72 13.36 -31.33
N PRO A 22 34.72 13.58 -30.46
CA PRO A 22 34.33 12.57 -29.50
C PRO A 22 33.78 11.37 -30.28
N LYS A 23 34.44 10.21 -30.13
CA LYS A 23 33.87 8.93 -30.52
C LYS A 23 32.64 8.70 -29.64
N THR A 24 31.45 8.78 -30.20
CA THR A 24 30.24 8.19 -29.63
C THR A 24 30.51 6.70 -29.46
N ARG A 25 30.90 6.32 -28.25
CA ARG A 25 30.93 4.92 -27.83
C ARG A 25 29.46 4.52 -27.74
N ALA A 26 29.01 3.69 -28.66
CA ALA A 26 27.72 3.02 -28.55
C ALA A 26 27.67 2.36 -27.17
N VAL A 27 26.82 2.89 -26.30
CA VAL A 27 26.44 2.22 -25.07
C VAL A 27 25.63 1.03 -25.56
N ALA A 28 26.18 -0.17 -25.40
CA ALA A 28 25.39 -1.37 -25.50
C ALA A 28 24.24 -1.20 -24.51
N GLU A 29 23.03 -1.10 -25.03
CA GLU A 29 21.81 -1.21 -24.25
C GLU A 29 21.90 -2.54 -23.52
N THR A 30 22.23 -2.48 -22.24
CA THR A 30 21.97 -3.59 -21.33
C THR A 30 20.48 -3.84 -21.41
N GLU A 31 20.11 -4.98 -21.98
CA GLU A 31 18.75 -5.48 -22.06
C GLU A 31 18.06 -5.21 -20.72
N ALA A 32 17.04 -4.34 -20.77
CA ALA A 32 16.13 -4.19 -19.67
C ALA A 32 15.64 -5.59 -19.30
N GLY A 33 15.83 -5.98 -18.03
CA GLY A 33 15.24 -7.20 -17.49
C GLY A 33 13.74 -7.28 -17.85
N PRO A 34 13.18 -8.50 -17.94
CA PRO A 34 11.85 -8.70 -18.48
C PRO A 34 10.85 -7.76 -17.81
N ARG A 35 10.30 -6.85 -18.61
CA ARG A 35 9.17 -6.00 -18.23
C ARG A 35 8.07 -6.97 -17.79
N PRO A 36 7.43 -6.80 -16.60
CA PRO A 36 6.42 -7.74 -16.14
C PRO A 36 5.40 -7.91 -17.26
N GLU A 37 5.27 -9.15 -17.71
CA GLU A 37 4.44 -9.52 -18.84
C GLU A 37 3.01 -9.07 -18.51
N LYS A 38 2.39 -8.29 -19.41
CA LYS A 38 1.00 -7.88 -19.28
C LYS A 38 0.14 -9.15 -19.36
N THR A 39 -0.09 -9.79 -18.22
CA THR A 39 -1.02 -10.91 -18.11
C THR A 39 -2.42 -10.34 -18.26
N ALA A 40 -2.90 -10.28 -19.50
CA ALA A 40 -4.29 -10.00 -19.77
C ALA A 40 -5.12 -11.09 -19.08
N SER A 41 -5.81 -10.72 -18.00
CA SER A 41 -6.57 -11.68 -17.19
C SER A 41 -7.94 -12.03 -17.79
N TRP A 42 -8.19 -11.62 -19.04
CA TRP A 42 -9.47 -11.71 -19.74
C TRP A 42 -9.30 -12.08 -21.22
N PRO A 43 -10.25 -12.86 -21.79
CA PRO A 43 -10.37 -12.99 -23.23
C PRO A 43 -10.88 -11.68 -23.83
N LEU A 44 -10.03 -11.03 -24.65
CA LEU A 44 -10.39 -9.85 -25.44
C LEU A 44 -11.63 -10.15 -26.31
N GLY A 45 -12.64 -9.27 -26.27
CA GLY A 45 -13.81 -9.36 -27.16
C GLY A 45 -14.91 -10.33 -26.74
N SER A 46 -14.99 -10.71 -25.46
CA SER A 46 -16.10 -11.52 -24.95
C SER A 46 -17.42 -10.74 -24.92
N ASP A 47 -18.50 -11.33 -25.44
CA ASP A 47 -19.85 -10.78 -25.34
C ASP A 47 -20.27 -10.70 -23.86
N LEU A 48 -20.55 -9.49 -23.39
CA LEU A 48 -20.99 -9.23 -22.02
C LEU A 48 -22.45 -9.65 -21.79
N GLY A 49 -23.20 -9.82 -22.89
CA GLY A 49 -24.65 -9.92 -22.89
C GLY A 49 -25.31 -8.62 -22.41
N ALA A 50 -26.64 -8.64 -22.38
CA ALA A 50 -27.42 -7.52 -21.83
C ALA A 50 -27.22 -7.39 -20.30
N PRO A 51 -27.25 -6.16 -19.76
CA PRO A 51 -27.29 -5.96 -18.31
C PRO A 51 -28.55 -6.61 -17.73
N ARG A 52 -28.41 -7.25 -16.57
CA ARG A 52 -29.58 -7.72 -15.80
C ARG A 52 -30.13 -6.52 -15.02
N PRO A 53 -31.43 -6.52 -14.66
CA PRO A 53 -32.02 -5.39 -13.93
C PRO A 53 -31.21 -4.97 -12.69
N GLY A 54 -31.02 -3.66 -12.56
CA GLY A 54 -30.33 -3.03 -11.43
C GLY A 54 -28.81 -3.19 -11.40
N MET A 55 -28.16 -3.59 -12.50
CA MET A 55 -26.70 -3.70 -12.55
C MET A 55 -26.04 -2.48 -13.18
N ALA A 56 -24.89 -2.07 -12.64
CA ALA A 56 -23.97 -1.13 -13.26
C ALA A 56 -23.01 -1.85 -14.22
N PHE A 57 -22.67 -1.19 -15.33
CA PHE A 57 -21.58 -1.62 -16.19
C PHE A 57 -20.25 -1.07 -15.68
N ILE A 58 -19.28 -1.95 -15.48
CA ILE A 58 -17.90 -1.60 -15.15
C ILE A 58 -17.06 -1.79 -16.42
N PRO A 59 -16.49 -0.73 -17.01
CA PRO A 59 -15.69 -0.84 -18.21
C PRO A 59 -14.35 -1.53 -17.93
N ALA A 60 -13.77 -2.08 -19.00
CA ALA A 60 -12.40 -2.58 -18.97
C ALA A 60 -11.41 -1.48 -18.57
N GLY A 61 -10.29 -1.87 -17.98
CA GLY A 61 -9.19 -0.99 -17.61
C GLY A 61 -8.41 -1.49 -16.41
N THR A 62 -7.47 -0.68 -15.96
CA THR A 62 -6.51 -1.07 -14.93
C THR A 62 -7.06 -0.85 -13.53
N LEU A 63 -7.01 -1.89 -12.70
CA LEU A 63 -7.17 -1.84 -11.26
C LEU A 63 -5.77 -1.81 -10.61
N HIS A 64 -5.52 -0.87 -9.70
CA HIS A 64 -4.39 -0.94 -8.77
C HIS A 64 -4.84 -1.71 -7.52
N ALA A 65 -4.68 -3.03 -7.57
CA ALA A 65 -5.17 -3.96 -6.56
C ALA A 65 -4.41 -3.80 -5.24
N GLY A 66 -5.17 -3.67 -4.14
CA GLY A 66 -4.69 -3.37 -2.81
C GLY A 66 -4.37 -1.89 -2.60
N THR A 67 -3.36 -1.61 -1.77
CA THR A 67 -2.94 -0.25 -1.40
C THR A 67 -1.43 -0.10 -1.60
N HIS A 68 -1.04 0.95 -2.32
CA HIS A 68 0.37 1.28 -2.51
C HIS A 68 1.07 1.51 -1.15
N PRO A 69 2.34 1.09 -0.95
CA PRO A 69 3.05 1.26 0.31
C PRO A 69 3.15 2.72 0.83
N ASP A 70 3.06 3.70 -0.07
CA ASP A 70 3.09 5.13 0.29
C ASP A 70 1.73 5.69 0.70
N ARG A 71 0.66 4.88 0.63
CA ARG A 71 -0.69 5.26 1.03
C ARG A 71 -1.08 4.54 2.31
N ALA A 72 -1.73 5.27 3.22
CA ALA A 72 -2.26 4.72 4.47
C ALA A 72 -3.72 5.16 4.67
N PRO A 73 -4.60 4.31 5.21
CA PRO A 73 -4.27 3.06 5.92
C PRO A 73 -3.99 1.87 4.99
N ARG A 74 -3.05 1.00 5.40
CA ARG A 74 -2.64 -0.21 4.68
C ARG A 74 -2.45 -1.39 5.63
N ILE A 75 -2.94 -2.58 5.24
CA ILE A 75 -2.66 -3.85 5.95
C ILE A 75 -1.72 -4.69 5.09
N ALA A 76 -0.42 -4.48 5.26
CA ALA A 76 0.62 -4.98 4.35
C ALA A 76 0.62 -6.50 4.14
N ASP A 77 0.21 -7.25 5.16
CA ASP A 77 0.13 -8.72 5.20
C ASP A 77 -1.23 -9.27 4.76
N GLU A 78 -2.19 -8.42 4.40
CA GLU A 78 -3.53 -8.81 3.94
C GLU A 78 -3.97 -8.12 2.65
N GLU A 79 -3.16 -7.26 2.03
CA GLU A 79 -3.52 -6.65 0.75
C GLU A 79 -2.31 -6.45 -0.17
N MET A 80 -2.56 -6.51 -1.49
CA MET A 80 -1.54 -6.28 -2.50
C MET A 80 -0.98 -4.86 -2.43
N ALA A 81 0.24 -4.66 -2.95
CA ALA A 81 0.95 -3.38 -2.87
C ALA A 81 0.53 -2.37 -3.96
N GLY A 82 -0.74 -2.33 -4.38
CA GLY A 82 -1.21 -1.49 -5.48
C GLY A 82 -0.82 -2.04 -6.86
N VAL A 83 -0.84 -3.36 -7.04
CA VAL A 83 -0.42 -4.03 -8.28
C VAL A 83 -1.38 -3.72 -9.41
N ALA A 84 -0.85 -3.29 -10.55
CA ALA A 84 -1.65 -3.04 -11.75
C ALA A 84 -2.17 -4.36 -12.35
N VAL A 85 -3.49 -4.52 -12.36
CA VAL A 85 -4.22 -5.67 -12.92
C VAL A 85 -5.13 -5.17 -14.03
N GLU A 86 -4.93 -5.69 -15.24
CA GLU A 86 -5.81 -5.39 -16.38
C GLU A 86 -7.12 -6.18 -16.25
N MET A 87 -8.23 -5.45 -16.13
CA MET A 87 -9.56 -6.00 -15.94
C MET A 87 -10.40 -5.81 -17.20
N GLY A 88 -11.16 -6.83 -17.59
CA GLY A 88 -12.20 -6.73 -18.62
C GLY A 88 -13.46 -6.04 -18.11
N GLY A 89 -14.42 -5.84 -19.02
CA GLY A 89 -15.72 -5.30 -18.67
C GLY A 89 -16.62 -6.34 -18.02
N PHE A 90 -17.46 -5.92 -17.06
CA PHE A 90 -18.45 -6.79 -16.41
C PHE A 90 -19.61 -5.97 -15.86
N TYR A 91 -20.65 -6.66 -15.40
CA TYR A 91 -21.77 -6.03 -14.69
C TYR A 91 -21.74 -6.40 -13.21
N ILE A 92 -22.16 -5.48 -12.34
CA ILE A 92 -22.29 -5.70 -10.89
C ILE A 92 -23.59 -5.07 -10.39
N ASP A 93 -24.25 -5.71 -9.42
CA ASP A 93 -25.42 -5.14 -8.76
C ASP A 93 -25.13 -3.76 -8.15
N LEU A 94 -26.06 -2.81 -8.33
CA LEU A 94 -25.96 -1.46 -7.78
C LEU A 94 -26.01 -1.45 -6.25
N LEU A 95 -26.79 -2.35 -5.66
CA LEU A 95 -27.03 -2.48 -4.23
C LEU A 95 -26.73 -3.93 -3.78
N PRO A 96 -26.50 -4.15 -2.47
CA PRO A 96 -26.43 -5.50 -1.90
C PRO A 96 -27.68 -6.32 -2.25
N TRP A 97 -27.55 -7.65 -2.32
CA TRP A 97 -28.69 -8.54 -2.60
C TRP A 97 -29.84 -8.28 -1.61
N PRO A 98 -31.10 -8.11 -2.07
CA PRO A 98 -31.66 -8.52 -3.38
C PRO A 98 -31.51 -7.50 -4.52
N ASN A 99 -30.67 -6.47 -4.36
CA ASN A 99 -30.48 -5.38 -5.30
C ASN A 99 -31.75 -4.51 -5.47
N GLU A 100 -32.42 -4.23 -4.35
CA GLU A 100 -33.67 -3.47 -4.31
C GLU A 100 -33.54 -2.31 -3.30
N PRO A 101 -33.89 -1.07 -3.68
CA PRO A 101 -33.91 0.07 -2.75
C PRO A 101 -34.85 -0.19 -1.57
N ASN A 102 -34.45 0.24 -0.39
CA ASN A 102 -35.14 0.07 0.90
C ASN A 102 -35.28 -1.38 1.38
N ALA A 103 -34.80 -2.37 0.63
CA ALA A 103 -34.74 -3.74 1.12
C ALA A 103 -33.62 -3.89 2.14
N ILE A 104 -33.87 -4.67 3.19
CA ILE A 104 -32.80 -5.10 4.10
C ILE A 104 -31.92 -6.11 3.33
N PRO A 105 -30.60 -5.91 3.23
CA PRO A 105 -29.71 -6.86 2.59
C PRO A 105 -29.90 -8.27 3.16
N THR A 106 -30.00 -9.28 2.30
CA THR A 106 -30.03 -10.67 2.79
C THR A 106 -28.67 -11.03 3.32
N THR A 107 -28.63 -11.36 4.61
CA THR A 107 -27.44 -11.84 5.31
C THR A 107 -27.70 -13.23 5.89
N ASN A 108 -26.74 -13.75 6.66
CA ASN A 108 -26.81 -15.08 7.26
C ASN A 108 -26.86 -16.21 6.22
N VAL A 109 -26.09 -16.04 5.15
CA VAL A 109 -25.92 -17.03 4.07
C VAL A 109 -24.47 -17.51 4.00
N SER A 110 -24.27 -18.76 3.59
CA SER A 110 -22.94 -19.25 3.22
C SER A 110 -22.53 -18.71 1.86
N ARG A 111 -21.25 -18.88 1.48
CA ARG A 111 -20.78 -18.49 0.14
C ARG A 111 -21.52 -19.27 -0.96
N ASP A 112 -21.75 -20.55 -0.74
CA ASP A 112 -22.43 -21.41 -1.72
C ASP A 112 -23.91 -21.03 -1.89
N GLU A 113 -24.59 -20.64 -0.81
CA GLU A 113 -25.97 -20.13 -0.88
C GLU A 113 -26.03 -18.79 -1.62
N ALA A 114 -25.08 -17.89 -1.34
CA ALA A 114 -24.96 -16.62 -2.06
C ALA A 114 -24.76 -16.84 -3.58
N GLU A 115 -23.88 -17.76 -3.97
CA GLU A 115 -23.67 -18.13 -5.38
C GLU A 115 -24.95 -18.68 -6.01
N GLN A 116 -25.65 -19.60 -5.34
CA GLN A 116 -26.90 -20.18 -5.84
C GLN A 116 -27.98 -19.11 -6.05
N LEU A 117 -28.10 -18.13 -5.14
CA LEU A 117 -29.04 -17.02 -5.27
C LEU A 117 -28.70 -16.13 -6.48
N CYS A 118 -27.42 -15.85 -6.72
CA CYS A 118 -26.99 -15.15 -7.93
C CYS A 118 -27.33 -15.94 -9.21
N VAL A 119 -27.08 -17.25 -9.23
CA VAL A 119 -27.38 -18.12 -10.38
C VAL A 119 -28.87 -18.14 -10.69
N GLN A 120 -29.76 -18.15 -9.69
CA GLN A 120 -31.21 -18.08 -9.88
C GLN A 120 -31.67 -16.80 -10.62
N LYS A 121 -30.87 -15.73 -10.59
CA LYS A 121 -31.12 -14.48 -11.32
C LYS A 121 -30.29 -14.36 -12.61
N GLN A 122 -29.71 -15.47 -13.10
CA GLN A 122 -28.82 -15.51 -14.27
C GLN A 122 -27.60 -14.59 -14.12
N LYS A 123 -27.09 -14.52 -12.89
CA LYS A 123 -25.88 -13.81 -12.48
C LYS A 123 -24.89 -14.84 -11.89
N ARG A 124 -23.80 -14.37 -11.32
CA ARG A 124 -22.79 -15.12 -10.57
C ARG A 124 -22.32 -14.29 -9.39
N LEU A 125 -21.63 -14.88 -8.42
CA LEU A 125 -20.98 -14.08 -7.39
C LEU A 125 -19.79 -13.30 -7.99
N CYS A 126 -19.56 -12.08 -7.51
CA CYS A 126 -18.42 -11.27 -7.94
C CYS A 126 -17.09 -11.90 -7.52
N THR A 127 -16.02 -11.72 -8.29
CA THR A 127 -14.67 -11.98 -7.77
C THR A 127 -14.24 -10.85 -6.84
N GLU A 128 -13.25 -11.13 -6.01
CA GLU A 128 -12.65 -10.15 -5.12
C GLU A 128 -12.14 -8.90 -5.85
N LEU A 129 -11.47 -9.06 -6.99
CA LEU A 129 -10.91 -7.93 -7.74
C LEU A 129 -11.96 -7.20 -8.59
N GLU A 130 -13.03 -7.88 -9.02
CA GLU A 130 -14.19 -7.21 -9.61
C GLU A 130 -14.86 -6.27 -8.61
N TRP A 131 -15.06 -6.76 -7.37
CA TRP A 131 -15.62 -5.98 -6.27
C TRP A 131 -14.74 -4.77 -5.96
N GLU A 132 -13.43 -4.97 -5.85
CA GLU A 132 -12.48 -3.89 -5.58
C GLU A 132 -12.48 -2.83 -6.68
N ARG A 133 -12.47 -3.25 -7.95
CA ARG A 133 -12.56 -2.32 -9.09
C ARG A 133 -13.87 -1.52 -9.07
N ALA A 134 -14.99 -2.17 -8.78
CA ALA A 134 -16.28 -1.49 -8.67
C ALA A 134 -16.27 -0.44 -7.55
N CYS A 135 -15.57 -0.71 -6.44
CA CYS A 135 -15.40 0.21 -5.32
C CYS A 135 -14.50 1.40 -5.66
N LYS A 136 -13.28 1.14 -6.13
CA LYS A 136 -12.26 2.17 -6.35
C LYS A 136 -12.57 3.13 -7.51
N GLY A 137 -13.49 2.78 -8.40
CA GLY A 137 -13.77 3.59 -9.59
C GLY A 137 -12.61 3.62 -10.60
N PRO A 138 -12.73 4.41 -11.68
CA PRO A 138 -11.68 4.54 -12.68
C PRO A 138 -10.42 5.24 -12.14
N GLU A 139 -10.53 6.07 -11.11
CA GLU A 139 -9.40 6.78 -10.49
C GLU A 139 -8.62 5.96 -9.45
N ASN A 140 -9.01 4.70 -9.19
CA ASN A 140 -8.35 3.83 -8.22
C ASN A 140 -8.31 4.43 -6.78
N THR A 141 -9.42 5.03 -6.33
CA THR A 141 -9.51 5.72 -5.05
C THR A 141 -9.41 4.76 -3.85
N THR A 142 -9.08 5.30 -2.68
CA THR A 142 -8.98 4.52 -1.44
C THR A 142 -10.34 4.10 -0.89
N TYR A 143 -11.32 4.99 -0.98
CA TYR A 143 -12.73 4.80 -0.60
C TYR A 143 -13.62 5.03 -1.82
N GLU A 144 -14.86 4.57 -1.79
CA GLU A 144 -15.82 4.70 -2.90
C GLU A 144 -15.96 6.15 -3.39
N TYR A 145 -15.91 7.09 -2.45
CA TYR A 145 -16.15 8.50 -2.69
C TYR A 145 -14.88 9.34 -2.82
N GLY A 146 -13.69 8.75 -2.80
CA GLY A 146 -12.41 9.46 -2.92
C GLY A 146 -11.29 8.90 -2.04
N ASP A 147 -10.20 9.65 -1.91
CA ASP A 147 -9.02 9.21 -1.12
C ASP A 147 -9.04 9.66 0.34
N ALA A 148 -9.75 10.74 0.66
CA ALA A 148 -9.86 11.22 2.03
C ALA A 148 -11.03 10.53 2.75
N TYR A 149 -10.76 9.85 3.85
CA TYR A 149 -11.79 9.19 4.65
C TYR A 149 -12.84 10.16 5.16
N ARG A 150 -14.11 9.79 5.00
CA ARG A 150 -15.27 10.46 5.58
C ARG A 150 -16.22 9.41 6.13
N ARG A 151 -16.68 9.60 7.36
CA ARG A 151 -17.54 8.61 8.02
C ARG A 151 -18.93 8.59 7.39
N GLU A 152 -19.42 9.76 7.01
CA GLU A 152 -20.82 10.04 6.70
C GLU A 152 -21.30 9.39 5.39
N PRO A 153 -20.56 9.43 4.26
CA PRO A 153 -21.08 8.96 2.99
C PRO A 153 -21.55 7.51 3.02
N CYS A 154 -20.82 6.63 3.71
CA CYS A 154 -21.13 5.20 3.87
C CYS A 154 -21.57 4.83 5.30
N GLY A 155 -21.64 5.77 6.24
CA GLY A 155 -22.01 5.48 7.63
C GLY A 155 -21.10 4.45 8.31
N THR A 156 -19.79 4.47 8.03
CA THR A 156 -18.79 3.58 8.67
C THR A 156 -18.56 3.95 10.15
N GLY A 157 -17.76 3.18 10.88
CA GLY A 157 -17.41 3.52 12.28
C GLY A 157 -18.44 3.04 13.31
N VAL A 158 -19.35 2.13 12.97
CA VAL A 158 -20.39 1.62 13.88
C VAL A 158 -20.26 0.12 14.10
N ALA A 159 -21.03 -0.42 15.06
CA ALA A 159 -21.10 -1.85 15.28
C ALA A 159 -21.63 -2.57 14.02
N LEU A 160 -20.93 -3.64 13.61
CA LEU A 160 -21.25 -4.38 12.39
C LEU A 160 -22.69 -4.92 12.36
N GLU A 161 -23.20 -5.39 13.51
CA GLU A 161 -24.59 -5.86 13.65
C GLU A 161 -25.62 -4.77 13.38
N GLN A 162 -25.33 -3.52 13.79
CA GLN A 162 -26.19 -2.38 13.50
C GLN A 162 -26.13 -2.02 12.01
N ALA A 163 -24.94 -2.02 11.43
CA ALA A 163 -24.71 -1.69 10.03
C ALA A 163 -25.39 -2.68 9.06
N ALA A 164 -25.32 -3.98 9.36
CA ALA A 164 -25.83 -5.03 8.49
C ALA A 164 -27.37 -5.05 8.35
N ARG A 165 -28.11 -4.36 9.23
CA ARG A 165 -29.57 -4.25 9.21
C ARG A 165 -30.08 -2.95 8.57
N ARG A 166 -29.21 -2.16 7.94
CA ARG A 166 -29.62 -0.92 7.27
C ARG A 166 -30.35 -1.23 5.96
N PRO A 167 -31.45 -0.51 5.64
CA PRO A 167 -32.06 -0.59 4.32
C PRO A 167 -31.08 -0.18 3.22
N SER A 168 -31.10 -0.91 2.11
CA SER A 168 -30.26 -0.61 0.95
C SER A 168 -30.65 0.73 0.33
N GLY A 169 -29.66 1.55 -0.03
CA GLY A 169 -29.86 2.86 -0.64
C GLY A 169 -30.07 4.02 0.36
N GLU A 170 -30.00 3.75 1.67
CA GLU A 170 -30.03 4.80 2.72
C GLU A 170 -28.83 5.75 2.56
N HIS A 171 -27.69 5.26 2.09
CA HIS A 171 -26.44 6.01 1.93
C HIS A 171 -26.15 6.32 0.47
N ALA A 172 -26.99 7.15 -0.16
CA ALA A 172 -26.86 7.53 -1.57
C ALA A 172 -25.51 8.20 -1.95
N GLN A 173 -24.78 8.73 -0.95
CA GLN A 173 -23.45 9.30 -1.13
C GLN A 173 -22.31 8.25 -1.08
N CYS A 174 -22.58 7.04 -0.58
CA CYS A 174 -21.68 5.90 -0.65
C CYS A 174 -21.71 5.33 -2.07
N LYS A 175 -21.20 6.10 -3.03
CA LYS A 175 -21.30 5.77 -4.44
C LYS A 175 -19.94 5.89 -5.10
N SER A 176 -19.50 4.80 -5.74
CA SER A 176 -18.30 4.84 -6.56
C SER A 176 -18.48 5.71 -7.79
N LYS A 177 -17.38 6.08 -8.44
CA LYS A 177 -17.41 6.81 -9.71
C LYS A 177 -17.98 5.97 -10.87
N PHE A 178 -18.12 4.66 -10.71
CA PHE A 178 -18.91 3.80 -11.61
C PHE A 178 -20.40 3.76 -11.28
N GLY A 179 -20.84 4.40 -10.18
CA GLY A 179 -22.24 4.48 -9.79
C GLY A 179 -22.72 3.36 -8.86
N VAL A 180 -21.86 2.44 -8.46
CA VAL A 180 -22.20 1.33 -7.56
C VAL A 180 -22.32 1.86 -6.13
N LEU A 181 -23.35 1.45 -5.41
CA LEU A 181 -23.67 1.95 -4.08
C LEU A 181 -23.28 0.95 -2.97
N GLU A 182 -22.97 1.51 -1.80
CA GLU A 182 -22.93 0.82 -0.51
C GLU A 182 -22.02 -0.43 -0.50
N LEU A 183 -20.85 -0.34 -1.14
CA LEU A 183 -19.84 -1.40 -1.09
C LEU A 183 -19.28 -1.51 0.34
N HIS A 184 -19.12 -0.41 1.07
CA HIS A 184 -18.89 -0.37 2.51
C HIS A 184 -20.09 0.20 3.26
N GLY A 185 -20.05 0.06 4.58
CA GLY A 185 -21.01 0.70 5.47
C GLY A 185 -22.15 -0.20 5.91
N GLY A 186 -22.37 -1.33 5.23
CA GLY A 186 -23.38 -2.32 5.54
C GLY A 186 -22.79 -3.64 6.05
N ALA A 187 -23.35 -4.74 5.55
CA ALA A 187 -22.84 -6.09 5.78
C ALA A 187 -21.51 -6.31 5.01
N TRP A 188 -20.76 -7.31 5.45
CA TRP A 188 -19.70 -7.89 4.63
C TRP A 188 -20.32 -8.65 3.46
N GLU A 189 -19.63 -8.68 2.33
CA GLU A 189 -20.15 -9.28 1.10
C GLU A 189 -19.27 -10.41 0.61
N TRP A 190 -19.87 -11.59 0.45
CA TRP A 190 -19.19 -12.74 -0.12
C TRP A 190 -18.76 -12.48 -1.56
N THR A 191 -17.55 -12.96 -1.87
CA THR A 191 -17.03 -13.04 -3.24
C THR A 191 -16.77 -14.50 -3.60
N SER A 192 -16.64 -14.81 -4.89
CA SER A 192 -16.30 -16.14 -5.38
C SER A 192 -14.82 -16.50 -5.22
N SER A 193 -13.99 -15.58 -4.73
CA SER A 193 -12.55 -15.76 -4.58
C SER A 193 -12.20 -16.55 -3.33
N GLY A 194 -11.14 -17.36 -3.44
CA GLY A 194 -10.45 -17.94 -2.29
C GLY A 194 -9.51 -16.92 -1.64
N TRP A 195 -9.20 -17.12 -0.37
CA TRP A 195 -8.25 -16.27 0.35
C TRP A 195 -6.81 -16.63 -0.06
N GLY A 196 -6.24 -15.86 -0.99
CA GLY A 196 -4.89 -16.08 -1.52
C GLY A 196 -3.77 -15.31 -0.78
N ARG A 197 -3.98 -14.94 0.48
CA ARG A 197 -2.95 -14.39 1.37
C ARG A 197 -2.67 -15.42 2.46
N ALA A 198 -1.45 -15.46 3.00
CA ALA A 198 -1.04 -16.53 3.92
C ALA A 198 -2.08 -16.86 5.00
N SER A 199 -2.75 -17.98 4.80
CA SER A 199 -3.68 -18.58 5.74
C SER A 199 -3.11 -19.92 6.16
N LYS A 200 -3.13 -20.19 7.47
CA LYS A 200 -2.84 -21.53 8.01
C LYS A 200 -3.98 -22.52 7.76
N ASP A 201 -5.16 -22.00 7.42
CA ASP A 201 -6.39 -22.76 7.23
C ASP A 201 -6.71 -22.98 5.76
N ALA A 202 -7.08 -24.22 5.44
CA ALA A 202 -7.47 -24.66 4.10
C ALA A 202 -8.71 -23.88 3.60
N ALA A 203 -8.64 -23.42 2.35
CA ALA A 203 -9.75 -22.95 1.51
C ALA A 203 -10.71 -21.91 2.14
N GLN A 204 -10.18 -20.87 2.81
CA GLN A 204 -11.01 -19.73 3.25
C GLN A 204 -11.60 -18.97 2.05
N GLY A 205 -12.79 -18.41 2.22
CA GLY A 205 -13.43 -17.49 1.28
C GLY A 205 -13.18 -16.02 1.66
N VAL A 206 -13.31 -15.14 0.67
CA VAL A 206 -13.14 -13.70 0.84
C VAL A 206 -14.48 -13.02 1.05
N LEU A 207 -14.55 -12.20 2.09
CA LEU A 207 -15.55 -11.14 2.26
C LEU A 207 -14.91 -9.77 2.01
N ARG A 208 -15.65 -8.88 1.36
CA ARG A 208 -15.30 -7.46 1.15
C ARG A 208 -16.34 -6.53 1.79
N GLY A 209 -16.02 -5.25 1.95
CA GLY A 209 -16.98 -4.27 2.44
C GLY A 209 -17.09 -4.23 3.96
N GLY A 210 -18.33 -4.29 4.46
CA GLY A 210 -18.62 -4.33 5.89
C GLY A 210 -18.46 -3.02 6.63
N ASN A 211 -18.46 -3.13 7.96
CA ASN A 211 -18.38 -2.00 8.88
C ASN A 211 -17.71 -2.41 10.22
N SER A 212 -17.15 -1.45 10.94
CA SER A 212 -16.54 -1.63 12.26
C SER A 212 -16.34 -0.27 12.92
N THR A 213 -15.96 -0.25 14.21
CA THR A 213 -15.56 0.98 14.91
C THR A 213 -14.31 1.62 14.30
N ALA A 214 -13.40 0.83 13.72
CA ALA A 214 -12.27 1.31 12.92
C ALA A 214 -12.74 1.64 11.50
N GLY A 215 -13.65 2.62 11.39
CA GLY A 215 -14.32 2.99 10.14
C GLY A 215 -13.36 3.37 9.00
N GLU A 216 -12.26 4.05 9.33
CA GLU A 216 -11.24 4.45 8.35
C GLU A 216 -10.55 3.25 7.71
N LEU A 217 -10.30 2.19 8.50
CA LEU A 217 -9.65 0.97 8.02
C LEU A 217 -10.64 0.11 7.23
N VAL A 218 -11.83 -0.10 7.79
CA VAL A 218 -12.81 -1.03 7.20
C VAL A 218 -13.40 -0.51 5.90
N GLY A 219 -13.54 0.81 5.77
CA GLY A 219 -14.15 1.46 4.60
C GLY A 219 -13.28 1.48 3.34
N ARG A 220 -12.04 0.99 3.39
CA ARG A 220 -11.13 1.03 2.24
C ARG A 220 -11.54 -0.02 1.22
N CYS A 221 -11.54 0.32 -0.06
CA CYS A 221 -11.82 -0.61 -1.15
C CYS A 221 -10.92 -1.86 -1.17
N ALA A 222 -9.68 -1.76 -0.68
CA ALA A 222 -8.74 -2.88 -0.58
C ALA A 222 -9.01 -3.83 0.60
N ASN A 223 -9.84 -3.42 1.56
CA ASN A 223 -10.06 -4.15 2.79
C ASN A 223 -10.84 -5.45 2.55
N ALA A 224 -10.38 -6.54 3.16
CA ALA A 224 -10.94 -7.87 3.00
C ALA A 224 -10.77 -8.67 4.30
N ILE A 225 -11.62 -9.66 4.51
CA ILE A 225 -11.45 -10.64 5.61
C ILE A 225 -11.64 -12.07 5.11
N ALA A 226 -10.92 -13.00 5.73
CA ALA A 226 -11.08 -14.44 5.52
C ALA A 226 -12.21 -15.00 6.38
N ARG A 227 -13.06 -15.84 5.81
CA ARG A 227 -14.03 -16.66 6.56
C ARG A 227 -14.17 -18.05 5.95
N ASP A 228 -14.50 -19.02 6.79
CA ASP A 228 -14.91 -20.35 6.34
C ASP A 228 -16.11 -20.20 5.38
N PRO A 229 -16.04 -20.69 4.13
CA PRO A 229 -17.12 -20.59 3.15
C PRO A 229 -18.48 -21.13 3.62
N ALA A 230 -18.47 -22.09 4.57
CA ALA A 230 -19.69 -22.65 5.15
C ALA A 230 -20.27 -21.78 6.28
N LYS A 231 -19.52 -20.79 6.78
CA LYS A 231 -19.96 -19.90 7.86
C LYS A 231 -21.10 -19.00 7.40
N LYS A 232 -22.07 -18.84 8.30
CA LYS A 232 -23.17 -17.88 8.19
C LYS A 232 -23.14 -16.94 9.39
N ALA A 233 -23.47 -15.67 9.16
CA ALA A 233 -23.65 -14.68 10.21
C ALA A 233 -24.61 -13.58 9.75
N PRO A 234 -25.35 -12.92 10.65
CA PRO A 234 -26.25 -11.80 10.34
C PRO A 234 -25.55 -10.57 9.72
N THR A 235 -24.22 -10.61 9.64
CA THR A 235 -23.36 -9.56 9.12
C THR A 235 -22.68 -9.93 7.80
N MET A 236 -23.01 -11.09 7.24
CA MET A 236 -22.45 -11.65 6.01
C MET A 236 -23.57 -11.80 4.98
N GLY A 237 -23.55 -10.92 3.98
CA GLY A 237 -24.41 -10.91 2.80
C GLY A 237 -23.56 -11.05 1.53
N PHE A 238 -24.03 -10.48 0.43
CA PHE A 238 -23.37 -10.56 -0.88
C PHE A 238 -24.00 -9.60 -1.90
N ARG A 239 -23.36 -9.48 -3.06
CA ARG A 239 -23.94 -8.92 -4.28
C ARG A 239 -23.49 -9.72 -5.49
N CYS A 240 -24.23 -9.63 -6.59
CA CYS A 240 -23.96 -10.44 -7.78
C CYS A 240 -23.27 -9.63 -8.89
N CYS A 241 -22.52 -10.35 -9.71
CA CYS A 241 -21.91 -9.89 -10.96
C CYS A 241 -22.46 -10.68 -12.15
N ALA A 242 -22.26 -10.17 -13.37
CA ALA A 242 -22.62 -10.86 -14.60
C ALA A 242 -21.65 -10.51 -15.74
N GLY A 243 -21.69 -11.32 -16.80
CA GLY A 243 -20.69 -11.29 -17.87
C GLY A 243 -19.50 -12.21 -17.57
N PRO A 244 -18.43 -12.14 -18.38
CA PRO A 244 -17.26 -12.98 -18.21
C PRO A 244 -16.65 -12.76 -16.82
N LYS A 245 -16.04 -13.79 -16.25
CA LYS A 245 -15.44 -13.76 -14.90
C LYS A 245 -13.98 -13.38 -15.00
N SER A 246 -13.52 -12.47 -14.13
CA SER A 246 -12.09 -12.19 -14.01
C SER A 246 -11.33 -13.44 -13.58
N MET A 247 -10.24 -13.75 -14.28
CA MET A 247 -9.31 -14.81 -13.87
C MET A 247 -8.17 -14.28 -12.98
N ALA A 248 -8.13 -12.96 -12.74
CA ALA A 248 -7.16 -12.39 -11.81
C ALA A 248 -7.55 -12.74 -10.36
N GLU A 249 -6.55 -13.18 -9.61
CA GLU A 249 -6.68 -13.55 -8.21
C GLU A 249 -5.71 -12.73 -7.35
N VAL A 250 -6.07 -12.56 -6.07
CA VAL A 250 -5.12 -12.02 -5.10
C VAL A 250 -4.17 -13.14 -4.70
N HIS A 251 -2.89 -12.97 -5.00
CA HIS A 251 -1.82 -13.79 -4.45
C HIS A 251 -0.87 -12.88 -3.67
N LEU A 252 -0.78 -13.10 -2.37
CA LEU A 252 0.09 -12.34 -1.49
C LEU A 252 1.09 -13.27 -0.79
N GLU A 253 2.32 -13.24 -1.29
CA GLU A 253 3.46 -13.82 -0.58
C GLU A 253 3.80 -12.95 0.62
N LEU A 254 3.98 -13.57 1.79
CA LEU A 254 4.44 -12.86 2.98
C LEU A 254 5.97 -12.86 3.02
N GLN A 255 6.54 -11.67 2.91
CA GLN A 255 7.98 -11.43 2.95
C GLN A 255 8.36 -10.73 4.24
N GLY A 256 9.52 -11.09 4.79
CA GLY A 256 10.01 -10.51 6.04
C GLY A 256 9.40 -11.14 7.29
N THR A 257 10.26 -11.49 8.24
CA THR A 257 9.84 -12.00 9.54
C THR A 257 9.67 -10.83 10.51
N PRO A 258 8.52 -10.71 11.20
CA PRO A 258 8.32 -9.65 12.17
C PRO A 258 9.44 -9.59 13.21
N GLY A 259 10.07 -8.43 13.34
CA GLY A 259 11.31 -8.32 14.09
C GLY A 259 11.90 -6.92 14.10
N PHE A 260 12.93 -6.77 14.94
CA PHE A 260 13.70 -5.54 15.08
C PHE A 260 15.16 -5.92 15.27
N GLY A 261 15.99 -5.64 14.28
CA GLY A 261 17.37 -6.07 14.22
C GLY A 261 18.30 -4.94 13.80
N MET A 262 19.48 -4.83 14.42
CA MET A 262 20.46 -3.83 14.02
C MET A 262 20.90 -4.03 12.58
N VAL A 263 21.13 -2.94 11.88
CA VAL A 263 21.75 -2.95 10.55
C VAL A 263 23.16 -2.37 10.61
N PRO A 264 24.10 -2.83 9.74
CA PRO A 264 25.45 -2.29 9.71
C PRO A 264 25.45 -0.78 9.42
N SER A 265 26.32 -0.01 10.06
CA SER A 265 26.39 1.44 9.86
C SER A 265 26.65 1.86 8.40
N SER A 266 27.26 0.99 7.59
CA SER A 266 27.43 1.20 6.15
C SER A 266 26.12 1.30 5.36
N THR A 267 25.01 0.79 5.91
CA THR A 267 23.68 0.83 5.29
C THR A 267 22.91 2.12 5.57
N LEU A 268 23.42 2.97 6.48
CA LEU A 268 22.71 4.16 6.95
C LEU A 268 22.67 5.28 5.89
N GLY A 269 23.63 5.30 4.96
CA GLY A 269 23.57 6.08 3.72
C GLY A 269 23.10 7.55 3.86
N HIS A 270 22.59 8.10 2.78
CA HIS A 270 22.06 9.48 2.74
C HIS A 270 20.69 9.61 3.44
N VAL A 271 19.87 8.56 3.36
CA VAL A 271 18.49 8.55 3.89
C VAL A 271 18.48 8.72 5.41
N ALA A 272 19.39 8.09 6.15
CA ALA A 272 19.47 8.28 7.60
C ALA A 272 19.84 9.72 7.96
N SER A 273 20.81 10.32 7.25
CA SER A 273 21.21 11.72 7.49
C SER A 273 20.06 12.69 7.26
N VAL A 274 19.26 12.50 6.20
CA VAL A 274 18.07 13.33 5.91
C VAL A 274 17.00 13.14 6.97
N ALA A 275 16.67 11.89 7.32
CA ALA A 275 15.66 11.59 8.32
C ALA A 275 16.03 12.16 9.71
N LEU A 276 17.31 12.07 10.08
CA LEU A 276 17.82 12.60 11.35
C LEU A 276 17.94 14.13 11.34
N SER A 277 18.38 14.71 10.23
CA SER A 277 18.41 16.16 10.01
C SER A 277 17.04 16.78 10.25
N ASP A 278 16.00 16.18 9.66
CA ASP A 278 14.63 16.66 9.83
C ASP A 278 14.07 16.43 11.25
N ALA A 279 14.51 15.35 11.92
CA ALA A 279 14.16 15.07 13.31
C ALA A 279 14.79 16.04 14.32
N ILE A 280 16.05 16.41 14.09
CA ILE A 280 16.86 17.27 14.97
C ILE A 280 16.64 18.75 14.65
N GLY A 281 16.33 19.08 13.40
CA GLY A 281 16.23 20.45 12.89
C GLY A 281 17.58 21.05 12.46
N CYS A 282 18.59 20.22 12.17
CA CYS A 282 19.91 20.66 11.70
C CYS A 282 20.13 20.36 10.21
N ALA A 283 21.25 20.77 9.61
CA ALA A 283 21.60 20.35 8.26
C ALA A 283 22.05 18.88 8.24
N ALA A 284 21.77 18.14 7.16
CA ALA A 284 22.17 16.73 7.03
C ALA A 284 23.69 16.51 7.12
N ALA A 285 24.49 17.49 6.68
CA ALA A 285 25.94 17.47 6.83
C ALA A 285 26.40 17.57 8.32
N ASP A 286 25.53 18.05 9.21
CA ASP A 286 25.80 18.18 10.63
C ASP A 286 25.50 16.89 11.42
N VAL A 287 24.99 15.82 10.78
CA VAL A 287 24.74 14.52 11.41
C VAL A 287 25.84 13.52 10.96
N PRO A 288 26.86 13.27 11.79
CA PRO A 288 27.94 12.37 11.43
C PRO A 288 27.46 10.93 11.30
N SER A 289 27.83 10.26 10.21
CA SER A 289 27.43 8.87 9.96
C SER A 289 27.99 7.87 10.96
N ASP A 290 29.12 8.18 11.60
CA ASP A 290 29.74 7.41 12.69
C ASP A 290 29.00 7.58 14.03
N LYS A 291 28.17 8.62 14.16
CA LYS A 291 27.26 8.85 15.29
C LYS A 291 25.80 8.56 14.93
N ALA A 292 25.59 7.70 13.92
CA ALA A 292 24.28 7.20 13.57
C ALA A 292 24.25 5.67 13.74
N HIS A 293 23.14 5.18 14.28
CA HIS A 293 22.83 3.76 14.32
C HIS A 293 21.48 3.53 13.67
N GLY A 294 21.23 2.30 13.21
CA GLY A 294 19.93 1.96 12.68
C GLY A 294 19.56 0.52 12.86
N TRP A 295 18.27 0.29 12.70
CA TRP A 295 17.64 -1.01 12.75
C TRP A 295 16.73 -1.21 11.54
N GLN A 296 16.67 -2.45 11.08
CA GLN A 296 15.55 -2.93 10.31
C GLN A 296 14.41 -3.23 11.27
N TRP A 297 13.23 -2.69 10.96
CA TRP A 297 12.01 -2.91 11.72
C TRP A 297 10.94 -3.47 10.78
N VAL A 298 10.55 -4.72 11.02
CA VAL A 298 9.46 -5.40 10.32
C VAL A 298 8.32 -5.56 11.32
N PRO A 299 7.34 -4.63 11.39
CA PRO A 299 6.24 -4.73 12.34
C PRO A 299 5.24 -5.83 11.95
N VAL A 300 5.09 -6.07 10.65
CA VAL A 300 4.31 -7.13 10.01
C VAL A 300 5.02 -7.58 8.74
N PRO A 301 4.72 -8.78 8.20
CA PRO A 301 5.20 -9.14 6.88
C PRO A 301 4.79 -8.11 5.82
N ASN A 302 5.60 -7.98 4.77
CA ASN A 302 5.45 -7.00 3.67
C ASN A 302 5.53 -5.52 4.09
N GLU A 303 6.05 -5.26 5.30
CA GLU A 303 6.33 -3.93 5.81
C GLU A 303 7.79 -3.88 6.31
N ASP A 304 8.67 -3.25 5.53
CA ASP A 304 10.09 -3.09 5.87
C ASP A 304 10.39 -1.62 6.15
N LEU A 305 10.64 -1.32 7.42
CA LEU A 305 10.95 0.02 7.91
C LEU A 305 12.40 0.11 8.35
N ARG A 306 12.95 1.31 8.28
CA ARG A 306 14.25 1.64 8.85
C ARG A 306 14.07 2.63 9.99
N VAL A 307 14.66 2.32 11.13
CA VAL A 307 14.70 3.21 12.30
C VAL A 307 16.13 3.67 12.47
N PHE A 308 16.34 4.98 12.47
CA PHE A 308 17.64 5.60 12.61
C PHE A 308 17.68 6.43 13.87
N VAL A 309 18.81 6.43 14.55
CA VAL A 309 19.11 7.35 15.64
C VAL A 309 20.42 8.06 15.38
N GLY A 310 20.53 9.29 15.85
CA GLY A 310 21.79 10.02 15.79
C GLY A 310 21.72 11.36 16.49
N CYS A 311 22.87 12.02 16.53
CA CYS A 311 23.04 13.33 17.14
C CYS A 311 23.78 14.27 16.19
N ALA A 312 23.39 15.53 16.17
CA ALA A 312 24.08 16.58 15.46
C ALA A 312 25.44 16.89 16.11
N ASN A 313 26.36 17.40 15.31
CA ASN A 313 27.61 17.94 15.82
C ASN A 313 27.35 19.07 16.82
N PRO A 314 28.15 19.18 17.91
CA PRO A 314 27.99 20.24 18.89
C PRO A 314 28.14 21.65 18.31
N THR A 315 28.87 21.77 17.20
CA THR A 315 29.10 23.02 16.45
C THR A 315 27.99 23.33 15.45
N SER A 316 26.94 22.52 15.36
CA SER A 316 25.83 22.77 14.43
C SER A 316 25.09 24.06 14.79
N SER A 317 24.49 24.69 13.78
CA SER A 317 23.75 25.95 13.93
C SER A 317 22.57 25.88 14.91
N THR A 318 22.08 24.68 15.21
CA THR A 318 20.97 24.40 16.13
C THR A 318 21.41 23.80 17.47
N GLY A 319 22.72 23.62 17.69
CA GLY A 319 23.28 22.99 18.88
C GLY A 319 23.27 21.44 18.86
N ALA A 320 23.71 20.83 19.95
CA ALA A 320 23.82 19.37 20.10
C ALA A 320 22.46 18.70 20.38
N GLY A 321 21.65 18.51 19.34
CA GLY A 321 20.39 17.78 19.40
C GLY A 321 20.52 16.34 18.90
N CYS A 322 19.73 15.43 19.45
CA CYS A 322 19.61 14.04 19.02
C CYS A 322 18.16 13.71 18.64
N GLY A 323 17.99 12.72 17.78
CA GLY A 323 16.68 12.31 17.33
C GLY A 323 16.62 10.90 16.76
N VAL A 324 15.39 10.51 16.44
CA VAL A 324 15.02 9.27 15.75
C VAL A 324 14.32 9.65 14.45
N GLY A 325 14.69 9.00 13.35
CA GLY A 325 13.97 9.04 12.08
C GLY A 325 13.47 7.66 11.69
N ILE A 326 12.25 7.54 11.19
CA ILE A 326 11.65 6.28 10.76
C ILE A 326 11.25 6.40 9.30
N THR A 327 11.76 5.53 8.44
CA THR A 327 11.51 5.57 6.99
C THR A 327 10.95 4.26 6.45
N ARG A 328 10.26 4.37 5.31
CA ARG A 328 9.92 3.27 4.41
C ARG A 328 10.58 3.56 3.07
N GLY A 329 11.60 2.77 2.72
CA GLY A 329 12.52 3.16 1.65
C GLY A 329 13.06 4.58 1.92
N ASP A 330 12.85 5.48 0.97
CA ASP A 330 13.27 6.88 1.04
C ASP A 330 12.21 7.82 1.67
N MET A 331 11.00 7.31 1.95
CA MET A 331 9.92 8.10 2.54
C MET A 331 10.09 8.21 4.06
N LEU A 332 10.18 9.44 4.58
CA LEU A 332 10.14 9.69 6.01
C LEU A 332 8.70 9.54 6.54
N LEU A 333 8.48 8.60 7.46
CA LEU A 333 7.18 8.33 8.07
C LEU A 333 6.97 9.07 9.38
N ALA A 334 8.02 9.14 10.21
CA ALA A 334 7.96 9.75 11.51
C ALA A 334 9.34 10.19 12.00
N LYS A 335 9.33 11.16 12.92
CA LYS A 335 10.52 11.71 13.53
C LYS A 335 10.29 12.08 14.98
N VAL A 336 11.31 11.93 15.82
CA VAL A 336 11.24 12.23 17.25
C VAL A 336 12.52 12.93 17.70
N ALA A 337 12.42 14.13 18.25
CA ALA A 337 13.52 14.74 18.98
C ALA A 337 13.69 14.06 20.34
N THR A 338 14.92 13.68 20.68
CA THR A 338 15.24 12.91 21.89
C THR A 338 16.12 13.65 22.89
N GLY A 339 16.34 14.95 22.66
CA GLY A 339 17.10 15.85 23.52
C GLY A 339 18.59 15.82 23.21
N THR A 340 19.46 15.67 24.21
CA THR A 340 20.90 15.96 24.07
C THR A 340 21.79 14.71 24.08
N THR A 341 21.22 13.53 24.32
CA THR A 341 21.97 12.27 24.37
C THR A 341 21.48 11.30 23.29
N MET A 342 22.37 10.42 22.83
CA MET A 342 22.01 9.36 21.90
C MET A 342 20.83 8.56 22.45
N PRO A 343 19.71 8.46 21.71
CA PRO A 343 18.54 7.76 22.22
C PRO A 343 18.73 6.24 22.19
N GLU A 344 18.11 5.59 23.16
CA GLU A 344 17.97 4.14 23.20
C GLU A 344 16.65 3.74 22.54
N VAL A 345 16.70 2.82 21.57
CA VAL A 345 15.51 2.27 20.91
C VAL A 345 15.47 0.77 21.13
N ALA A 346 14.34 0.26 21.60
CA ALA A 346 14.14 -1.15 21.88
C ALA A 346 12.72 -1.59 21.55
N ARG A 347 12.52 -2.90 21.31
CA ARG A 347 11.20 -3.50 21.21
C ARG A 347 10.41 -3.33 22.50
N ASN A 348 9.10 -3.16 22.39
CA ASN A 348 8.18 -3.02 23.52
C ASN A 348 6.99 -3.99 23.41
N GLY A 349 7.20 -5.26 23.76
CA GLY A 349 6.15 -6.28 23.62
C GLY A 349 6.07 -6.82 22.19
N THR A 350 4.98 -6.55 21.48
CA THR A 350 4.76 -7.12 20.14
C THR A 350 5.68 -6.45 19.09
N PRO A 351 5.92 -7.09 17.93
CA PRO A 351 6.74 -6.52 16.87
C PRO A 351 6.26 -5.15 16.36
N ARG A 352 5.02 -4.76 16.62
CA ARG A 352 4.44 -3.47 16.21
C ARG A 352 4.80 -2.30 17.13
N HIS A 353 5.47 -2.53 18.25
CA HIS A 353 5.74 -1.48 19.24
C HIS A 353 7.23 -1.39 19.54
N LEU A 354 7.74 -0.16 19.51
CA LEU A 354 9.06 0.21 19.98
C LEU A 354 8.93 1.21 21.13
N ARG A 355 9.96 1.28 21.96
CA ARG A 355 10.14 2.31 22.97
C ARG A 355 11.41 3.08 22.65
N VAL A 356 11.31 4.41 22.71
CA VAL A 356 12.44 5.32 22.61
C VAL A 356 12.66 5.98 23.96
N ARG A 357 13.91 6.02 24.42
CA ARG A 357 14.32 6.76 25.63
C ARG A 357 15.28 7.88 25.24
N GLY A 358 15.03 9.08 25.75
CA GLY A 358 15.84 10.26 25.55
C GLY A 358 16.07 11.04 26.85
N VAL A 359 16.88 12.09 26.77
CA VAL A 359 17.20 12.99 27.88
C VAL A 359 17.12 14.43 27.39
N ASP A 360 16.22 15.21 27.98
CA ASP A 360 16.08 16.65 27.74
C ASP A 360 16.42 17.46 29.00
N ALA A 361 16.21 18.78 28.94
CA ALA A 361 16.46 19.68 30.06
C ALA A 361 15.65 19.35 31.34
N ARG A 362 14.56 18.58 31.21
CA ARG A 362 13.73 18.11 32.34
C ARG A 362 14.10 16.69 32.78
N GLY A 363 15.16 16.10 32.24
CA GLY A 363 15.65 14.78 32.57
C GLY A 363 15.20 13.69 31.60
N THR A 364 15.25 12.44 32.07
CA THR A 364 14.90 11.28 31.25
C THR A 364 13.41 11.25 30.91
N PHE A 365 13.08 10.84 29.69
CA PHE A 365 11.73 10.49 29.30
C PHE A 365 11.74 9.29 28.34
N SER A 366 10.56 8.70 28.15
CA SER A 366 10.32 7.68 27.14
C SER A 366 9.08 7.99 26.31
N ARG A 367 9.08 7.55 25.05
CA ARG A 367 7.90 7.53 24.17
C ARG A 367 7.69 6.13 23.63
N GLU A 368 6.44 5.77 23.40
CA GLU A 368 6.08 4.58 22.65
C GLU A 368 5.89 4.95 21.17
N ILE A 369 6.39 4.10 20.29
CA ILE A 369 6.24 4.20 18.85
C ILE A 369 5.51 2.96 18.38
N THR A 370 4.36 3.15 17.74
CA THR A 370 3.47 2.07 17.33
C THR A 370 3.24 2.10 15.83
N TYR A 371 3.38 0.95 15.18
CA TYR A 371 2.98 0.77 13.79
C TYR A 371 1.48 0.46 13.70
N VAL A 372 0.71 1.35 13.07
CA VAL A 372 -0.74 1.27 12.92
C VAL A 372 -1.10 1.42 11.45
N TYR A 373 -1.42 0.31 10.80
CA TYR A 373 -1.94 0.26 9.42
C TYR A 373 -1.18 1.13 8.40
N GLY A 374 0.14 0.96 8.31
CA GLY A 374 1.00 1.73 7.40
C GLY A 374 1.47 3.08 7.96
N ARG A 375 0.97 3.51 9.13
CA ARG A 375 1.37 4.74 9.83
C ARG A 375 2.20 4.44 11.07
N ILE A 376 2.91 5.47 11.54
CA ILE A 376 3.63 5.46 12.80
C ILE A 376 2.95 6.44 13.75
N GLU A 377 2.48 5.93 14.89
CA GLU A 377 1.96 6.72 15.99
C GLU A 377 3.00 6.83 17.09
N ILE A 378 3.12 8.01 17.70
CA ILE A 378 4.09 8.29 18.75
C ILE A 378 3.37 8.93 19.93
N THR A 379 3.54 8.38 21.13
CA THR A 379 2.90 8.92 22.32
C THR A 379 3.60 10.18 22.84
N GLU A 380 2.90 10.92 23.70
CA GLU A 380 3.50 11.97 24.50
C GLU A 380 4.64 11.44 25.40
N PRO A 381 5.63 12.28 25.76
CA PRO A 381 6.70 11.90 26.68
C PRO A 381 6.18 11.47 28.05
N LYS A 382 6.49 10.23 28.44
CA LYS A 382 6.29 9.72 29.80
C LYS A 382 7.60 9.85 30.58
N ARG A 383 7.53 10.40 31.79
CA ARG A 383 8.66 10.53 32.72
C ARG A 383 8.56 9.49 33.84
N PRO A 384 9.70 9.05 34.42
CA PRO A 384 9.73 8.17 35.58
C PRO A 384 8.96 8.73 36.77
#